data_AF-A0A954QGI5-F1
#
_entry.id   AF-A0A954QGI5-F1
#
_cell.length_a   1.000
_cell.length_b   1.000
_cell.length_c   1.000
_cell.angle_alpha   90.00
_cell.angle_beta   90.00
_cell.angle_gamma   90.00
#
_symmetry.space_group_name_H-M   'P 1'
#
loop_
_entity.id
_entity.type
_entity.pdbx_description
1 polymer ?
#
loop_
_entity_poly.entity_id
_entity_poly.type
_entity_poly.pdbx_seq_one_letter_code
_entity_poly.pdbx_strand_id
1 'polypeptide(L)'
;MTTIHRSPILVCVNLAVLFLAISGHTVADETLERRANAELARGGVTVLRQYCSKCHGPDVDSSGSNLDVTNVASLVESGFLDLKNPDDSPLWQRMLAGEMPPLGEPQPSVAEGAILRKWIGAGAPTPERSERKHVTNNDILAAILADLQSLTPGQRTDRRYFTLANIANHPQIDDAELRLHAAALSKALNSLSRSDELVIPTAIEATGTVFAINIRKLGWTDEMWQAICAAYPYGLHHRQVRNEQQRQLALQISELVSEPHRDSLIALRADWFIVTATRPPLYHLLLDIPATLTELEQRIGVNAHQNFIDNKLMRAGFAESGVSVANRAVEWHAADWGYYWKSFDFLEDRTEGNLFQRPLGPKSDRNPFNDFAFTHDGGEMFFSLPNGLQGYMLTDAAGNRINEGPVTVVQDAARTAGGPIVVNGISCMNCHAHGTIPFRDTVRNGLGLFGDARLKVLSLFPAQERLDQQLQASSVQFMTALTTVLEPFLIDESEAGRSIADFPEPIGVVARRYHANVGLAEATVELGIADPQQLSTTIVASPVLKSLGLGPLSEGRSVDRSFWQSRRDIVSPMQLFARELDLGTPVNVLPPE
;
A
#
# COMPACT_ATOMS: atom_id res chain seq x y z
N MET A 1 -87.06 24.76 -0.22
CA MET A 1 -86.78 23.36 0.17
C MET A 1 -85.78 22.80 -0.82
N THR A 2 -84.50 22.94 -0.49
CA THR A 2 -83.34 22.63 -1.33
C THR A 2 -82.76 21.28 -0.89
N THR A 3 -82.91 20.27 -1.73
CA THR A 3 -82.28 18.96 -1.55
C THR A 3 -80.97 18.89 -2.31
N ILE A 4 -79.95 18.36 -1.61
CA ILE A 4 -78.52 18.44 -1.91
C ILE A 4 -78.10 17.40 -2.95
N HIS A 5 -77.33 17.82 -3.95
CA HIS A 5 -76.52 16.95 -4.82
C HIS A 5 -75.25 16.52 -4.08
N ARG A 6 -74.93 15.22 -4.08
CA ARG A 6 -73.58 14.69 -3.80
C ARG A 6 -73.12 13.84 -4.99
N SER A 7 -72.01 14.24 -5.61
CA SER A 7 -71.24 13.45 -6.59
C SER A 7 -70.28 12.48 -5.87
N PRO A 8 -69.93 11.31 -6.46
CA PRO A 8 -68.88 10.45 -5.95
C PRO A 8 -67.56 10.73 -6.70
N ILE A 9 -66.61 11.37 -6.04
CA ILE A 9 -65.19 11.38 -6.45
C ILE A 9 -64.36 11.10 -5.19
N LEU A 10 -64.14 9.84 -4.87
CA LEU A 10 -63.05 9.41 -3.98
C LEU A 10 -62.97 7.87 -3.99
N VAL A 11 -62.08 7.27 -4.80
CA VAL A 11 -61.51 5.92 -4.54
C VAL A 11 -60.19 5.68 -5.32
N CYS A 12 -59.84 6.42 -6.38
CA CYS A 12 -58.69 6.02 -7.22
C CYS A 12 -57.28 6.55 -6.84
N VAL A 13 -57.09 7.31 -5.75
CA VAL A 13 -55.76 7.92 -5.45
C VAL A 13 -54.89 7.10 -4.49
N ASN A 14 -55.42 6.10 -3.77
CA ASN A 14 -54.63 5.36 -2.78
C ASN A 14 -53.95 4.07 -3.28
N LEU A 15 -54.27 3.54 -4.47
CA LEU A 15 -53.57 2.34 -4.98
C LEU A 15 -52.25 2.66 -5.70
N ALA A 16 -52.12 3.84 -6.33
CA ALA A 16 -50.91 4.21 -7.06
C ALA A 16 -49.72 4.53 -6.13
N VAL A 17 -49.99 5.12 -4.96
CA VAL A 17 -48.95 5.41 -3.95
C VAL A 17 -48.46 4.15 -3.25
N LEU A 18 -49.31 3.13 -3.09
CA LEU A 18 -48.92 1.85 -2.49
C LEU A 18 -48.07 1.00 -3.43
N PHE A 19 -48.34 1.00 -4.75
CA PHE A 19 -47.52 0.30 -5.74
C PHE A 19 -46.12 0.94 -5.91
N LEU A 20 -46.01 2.26 -5.86
CA LEU A 20 -44.72 2.96 -5.90
C LEU A 20 -43.87 2.72 -4.63
N ALA A 21 -44.50 2.60 -3.46
CA ALA A 21 -43.80 2.30 -2.20
C ALA A 21 -43.31 0.84 -2.14
N ILE A 22 -44.08 -0.13 -2.64
CA ILE A 22 -43.70 -1.55 -2.68
C ILE A 22 -42.56 -1.78 -3.69
N SER A 23 -42.63 -1.14 -4.86
CA SER A 23 -41.59 -1.24 -5.90
C SER A 23 -40.25 -0.63 -5.45
N GLY A 24 -40.29 0.45 -4.64
CA GLY A 24 -39.09 1.06 -4.08
C GLY A 24 -38.41 0.22 -2.99
N HIS A 25 -39.19 -0.55 -2.21
CA HIS A 25 -38.62 -1.45 -1.21
C HIS A 25 -37.95 -2.68 -1.84
N THR A 26 -38.55 -3.29 -2.86
CA THR A 26 -37.98 -4.49 -3.51
C THR A 26 -36.67 -4.20 -4.24
N VAL A 27 -36.55 -3.04 -4.91
CA VAL A 27 -35.31 -2.65 -5.60
C VAL A 27 -34.19 -2.31 -4.61
N ALA A 28 -34.52 -1.67 -3.49
CA ALA A 28 -33.55 -1.38 -2.43
C ALA A 28 -33.04 -2.66 -1.75
N ASP A 29 -33.93 -3.64 -1.51
CA ASP A 29 -33.60 -4.93 -0.89
C ASP A 29 -32.74 -5.80 -1.83
N GLU A 30 -33.09 -5.89 -3.12
CA GLU A 30 -32.26 -6.57 -4.14
C GLU A 30 -30.87 -5.92 -4.30
N THR A 31 -30.80 -4.59 -4.21
CA THR A 31 -29.52 -3.86 -4.28
C THR A 31 -28.66 -4.13 -3.04
N LEU A 32 -29.26 -4.20 -1.86
CA LEU A 32 -28.57 -4.52 -0.60
C LEU A 32 -28.08 -5.98 -0.59
N GLU A 33 -28.91 -6.94 -1.00
CA GLU A 33 -28.51 -8.35 -1.12
C GLU A 33 -27.39 -8.55 -2.13
N ARG A 34 -27.47 -7.89 -3.30
CA ARG A 34 -26.41 -7.96 -4.32
C ARG A 34 -25.11 -7.33 -3.83
N ARG A 35 -25.16 -6.22 -3.10
CA ARG A 35 -23.99 -5.61 -2.44
C ARG A 35 -23.40 -6.54 -1.40
N ALA A 36 -24.21 -7.10 -0.52
CA ALA A 36 -23.78 -8.03 0.52
C ALA A 36 -23.12 -9.29 -0.09
N ASN A 37 -23.69 -9.84 -1.17
CA ASN A 37 -23.11 -10.98 -1.88
C ASN A 37 -21.78 -10.63 -2.55
N ALA A 38 -21.67 -9.44 -3.16
CA ALA A 38 -20.42 -8.98 -3.77
C ALA A 38 -19.33 -8.72 -2.71
N GLU A 39 -19.69 -8.16 -1.56
CA GLU A 39 -18.78 -7.97 -0.43
C GLU A 39 -18.32 -9.30 0.15
N LEU A 40 -19.23 -10.26 0.33
CA LEU A 40 -18.90 -11.63 0.72
C LEU A 40 -17.96 -12.31 -0.28
N ALA A 41 -18.24 -12.20 -1.57
CA ALA A 41 -17.40 -12.74 -2.64
C ALA A 41 -15.98 -12.17 -2.59
N ARG A 42 -15.86 -10.84 -2.46
CA ARG A 42 -14.57 -10.15 -2.30
C ARG A 42 -13.85 -10.57 -1.01
N GLY A 43 -14.56 -10.61 0.10
CA GLY A 43 -14.01 -10.95 1.41
C GLY A 43 -13.40 -12.36 1.45
N GLY A 44 -14.14 -13.36 0.99
CA GLY A 44 -13.66 -14.75 0.94
C GLY A 44 -12.42 -14.91 0.05
N VAL A 45 -12.46 -14.37 -1.17
CA VAL A 45 -11.32 -14.41 -2.10
C VAL A 45 -10.11 -13.63 -1.55
N THR A 46 -10.33 -12.51 -0.86
CA THR A 46 -9.25 -11.72 -0.24
C THR A 46 -8.52 -12.52 0.84
N VAL A 47 -9.25 -13.23 1.72
CA VAL A 47 -8.63 -14.08 2.74
C VAL A 47 -7.77 -15.16 2.09
N LEU A 48 -8.29 -15.86 1.07
CA LEU A 48 -7.53 -16.88 0.36
C LEU A 48 -6.27 -16.30 -0.31
N ARG A 49 -6.37 -15.13 -0.93
CA ARG A 49 -5.22 -14.45 -1.56
C ARG A 49 -4.20 -13.95 -0.55
N GLN A 50 -4.62 -13.49 0.63
CA GLN A 50 -3.73 -12.92 1.63
C GLN A 50 -2.95 -14.01 2.37
N TYR A 51 -3.62 -15.12 2.69
CA TYR A 51 -3.09 -16.11 3.61
C TYR A 51 -2.69 -17.44 2.95
N CYS A 52 -3.31 -17.79 1.81
CA CYS A 52 -3.15 -19.13 1.23
C CYS A 52 -2.39 -19.13 -0.11
N SER A 53 -2.65 -18.15 -0.99
CA SER A 53 -2.17 -18.16 -2.38
C SER A 53 -0.65 -18.10 -2.53
N LYS A 54 0.08 -17.63 -1.51
CA LYS A 54 1.55 -17.64 -1.50
C LYS A 54 2.11 -19.05 -1.71
N CYS A 55 1.47 -20.05 -1.12
CA CYS A 55 1.89 -21.46 -1.20
C CYS A 55 1.00 -22.30 -2.11
N HIS A 56 -0.25 -21.85 -2.31
CA HIS A 56 -1.30 -22.55 -3.05
C HIS A 56 -1.89 -21.63 -4.14
N GLY A 57 -1.03 -21.06 -4.99
CA GLY A 57 -1.43 -20.11 -6.03
C GLY A 57 -1.30 -20.70 -7.44
N PRO A 58 -1.83 -20.03 -8.47
CA PRO A 58 -1.78 -20.52 -9.85
C PRO A 58 -0.33 -20.65 -10.37
N ASP A 59 0.59 -19.85 -9.84
CA ASP A 59 1.98 -19.74 -10.29
C ASP A 59 3.00 -20.22 -9.23
N VAL A 60 2.53 -20.72 -8.08
CA VAL A 60 3.36 -21.19 -6.96
C VAL A 60 2.73 -22.43 -6.32
N ASP A 61 3.43 -23.57 -6.43
CA ASP A 61 3.15 -24.76 -5.62
C ASP A 61 4.39 -25.14 -4.79
N SER A 62 4.65 -24.35 -3.75
CA SER A 62 5.64 -24.73 -2.73
C SER A 62 5.11 -25.78 -1.75
N SER A 63 3.81 -26.08 -1.81
CA SER A 63 3.16 -27.10 -0.99
C SER A 63 3.29 -28.53 -1.53
N GLY A 64 3.61 -28.69 -2.81
CA GLY A 64 3.60 -29.97 -3.51
C GLY A 64 2.19 -30.57 -3.68
N SER A 65 1.13 -29.77 -3.47
CA SER A 65 -0.27 -30.23 -3.50
C SER A 65 -1.00 -29.86 -4.79
N ASN A 66 -0.35 -29.10 -5.69
CA ASN A 66 -0.89 -28.57 -6.94
C ASN A 66 -2.28 -27.91 -6.78
N LEU A 67 -2.51 -27.29 -5.63
CA LEU A 67 -3.79 -26.68 -5.24
C LEU A 67 -3.72 -25.17 -5.51
N ASP A 68 -4.65 -24.65 -6.31
CA ASP A 68 -4.83 -23.21 -6.52
C ASP A 68 -6.05 -22.72 -5.73
N VAL A 69 -5.80 -22.08 -4.57
CA VAL A 69 -6.87 -21.51 -3.72
C VAL A 69 -7.54 -20.28 -4.32
N THR A 70 -6.99 -19.72 -5.41
CA THR A 70 -7.62 -18.61 -6.13
C THR A 70 -8.64 -19.11 -7.18
N ASN A 71 -8.66 -20.42 -7.45
CA ASN A 71 -9.64 -21.06 -8.31
C ASN A 71 -10.71 -21.77 -7.47
N VAL A 72 -11.76 -21.02 -7.11
CA VAL A 72 -12.87 -21.50 -6.28
C VAL A 72 -13.56 -22.71 -6.89
N ALA A 73 -13.72 -22.74 -8.22
CA ALA A 73 -14.32 -23.88 -8.90
C ALA A 73 -13.49 -25.16 -8.69
N SER A 74 -12.16 -25.05 -8.79
CA SER A 74 -11.24 -26.16 -8.51
C SER A 74 -11.33 -26.60 -7.05
N LEU A 75 -11.43 -25.68 -6.09
CA LEU A 75 -11.58 -26.02 -4.66
C LEU A 75 -12.86 -26.78 -4.35
N VAL A 76 -13.96 -26.44 -5.02
CA VAL A 76 -15.24 -27.15 -4.89
C VAL A 76 -15.15 -28.53 -5.56
N GLU A 77 -14.61 -28.60 -6.77
CA GLU A 77 -14.46 -29.86 -7.52
C GLU A 77 -13.55 -30.87 -6.81
N SER A 78 -12.47 -30.38 -6.20
CA SER A 78 -11.52 -31.19 -5.44
C SER A 78 -11.97 -31.50 -4.00
N GLY A 79 -13.13 -31.00 -3.58
CA GLY A 79 -13.72 -31.28 -2.26
C GLY A 79 -13.07 -30.55 -1.09
N PHE A 80 -12.22 -29.54 -1.34
CA PHE A 80 -11.67 -28.69 -0.28
C PHE A 80 -12.68 -27.67 0.27
N LEU A 81 -13.72 -27.37 -0.51
CA LEU A 81 -14.88 -26.57 -0.10
C LEU A 81 -16.16 -27.41 -0.18
N ASP A 82 -16.77 -27.67 0.98
CA ASP A 82 -18.13 -28.17 1.08
C ASP A 82 -19.08 -26.97 1.24
N LEU A 83 -19.74 -26.62 0.13
CA LEU A 83 -20.68 -25.49 0.07
C LEU A 83 -21.97 -25.73 0.87
N LYS A 84 -22.28 -26.99 1.22
CA LYS A 84 -23.47 -27.34 2.00
C LYS A 84 -23.18 -27.31 3.50
N ASN A 85 -21.98 -27.74 3.89
CA ASN A 85 -21.52 -27.78 5.27
C ASN A 85 -20.18 -27.04 5.41
N PRO A 86 -20.20 -25.71 5.61
CA PRO A 86 -18.97 -24.91 5.71
C PRO A 86 -18.00 -25.41 6.79
N ASP A 87 -18.54 -25.93 7.90
CA ASP A 87 -17.74 -26.45 9.02
C ASP A 87 -16.99 -27.76 8.70
N ASP A 88 -17.46 -28.49 7.68
CA ASP A 88 -16.86 -29.74 7.21
C ASP A 88 -15.90 -29.52 6.03
N SER A 89 -15.78 -28.28 5.52
CA SER A 89 -14.83 -27.96 4.46
C SER A 89 -13.39 -28.21 4.95
N PRO A 90 -12.60 -29.10 4.29
CA PRO A 90 -11.22 -29.36 4.70
C PRO A 90 -10.36 -28.09 4.78
N LEU A 91 -10.59 -27.13 3.88
CA LEU A 91 -9.91 -25.83 3.91
C LEU A 91 -10.19 -25.09 5.23
N TRP A 92 -11.45 -25.04 5.66
CA TRP A 92 -11.86 -24.38 6.90
C TRP A 92 -11.32 -25.11 8.13
N GLN A 93 -11.39 -26.44 8.17
CA GLN A 93 -10.94 -27.23 9.32
C GLN A 93 -9.44 -27.09 9.57
N ARG A 94 -8.62 -27.10 8.51
CA ARG A 94 -7.17 -26.93 8.63
C ARG A 94 -6.78 -25.53 9.06
N MET A 95 -7.54 -24.52 8.62
CA MET A 95 -7.36 -23.15 9.08
C MET A 95 -7.73 -23.00 10.56
N LEU A 96 -8.88 -23.55 10.97
CA LEU A 96 -9.33 -23.52 12.36
C LEU A 96 -8.36 -24.26 13.29
N ALA A 97 -7.76 -25.35 12.82
CA ALA A 97 -6.75 -26.11 13.56
C ALA A 97 -5.38 -25.41 13.64
N GLY A 98 -5.20 -24.26 12.96
CA GLY A 98 -3.92 -23.57 12.88
C GLY A 98 -2.84 -24.33 12.10
N GLU A 99 -3.24 -25.31 11.27
CA GLU A 99 -2.31 -26.03 10.39
C GLU A 99 -1.97 -25.20 9.14
N MET A 100 -2.92 -24.39 8.68
CA MET A 100 -2.80 -23.56 7.48
C MET A 100 -3.32 -22.13 7.76
N PRO A 101 -2.53 -21.08 7.52
CA PRO A 101 -1.14 -21.10 7.03
C PRO A 101 -0.16 -21.77 8.00
N PRO A 102 0.99 -22.31 7.53
CA PRO A 102 1.92 -23.03 8.40
C PRO A 102 2.56 -22.12 9.45
N LEU A 103 3.11 -22.74 10.51
CA LEU A 103 3.77 -22.02 11.61
C LEU A 103 4.87 -21.08 11.07
N GLY A 104 4.80 -19.80 11.44
CA GLY A 104 5.73 -18.76 11.00
C GLY A 104 5.26 -17.95 9.77
N GLU A 105 4.13 -18.32 9.17
CA GLU A 105 3.41 -17.49 8.20
C GLU A 105 2.28 -16.68 8.87
N PRO A 106 1.89 -15.52 8.31
CA PRO A 106 0.78 -14.72 8.82
C PRO A 106 -0.50 -15.55 8.95
N GLN A 107 -1.21 -15.40 10.06
CA GLN A 107 -2.47 -16.12 10.32
C GLN A 107 -3.68 -15.20 10.11
N PRO A 108 -4.80 -15.71 9.57
CA PRO A 108 -6.07 -14.97 9.56
C PRO A 108 -6.50 -14.60 10.97
N SER A 109 -7.02 -13.39 11.14
CA SER A 109 -7.71 -13.01 12.37
C SER A 109 -9.02 -13.77 12.55
N VAL A 110 -9.57 -13.74 13.77
CA VAL A 110 -10.91 -14.33 14.04
C VAL A 110 -11.99 -13.73 13.13
N ALA A 111 -11.90 -12.43 12.84
CA ALA A 111 -12.85 -11.75 11.96
C ALA A 111 -12.71 -12.22 10.51
N GLU A 112 -11.49 -12.33 9.99
CA GLU A 112 -11.23 -12.83 8.63
C GLU A 112 -11.64 -14.31 8.49
N GLY A 113 -11.40 -15.13 9.51
CA GLY A 113 -11.91 -16.50 9.55
C GLY A 113 -13.44 -16.55 9.49
N ALA A 114 -14.13 -15.68 10.24
CA ALA A 114 -15.59 -15.61 10.19
C ALA A 114 -16.12 -15.20 8.80
N ILE A 115 -15.43 -14.28 8.11
CA ILE A 115 -15.73 -13.90 6.73
C ILE A 115 -15.60 -15.11 5.80
N LEU A 116 -14.49 -15.84 5.89
CA LEU A 116 -14.25 -17.03 5.06
C LEU A 116 -15.34 -18.09 5.27
N ARG A 117 -15.69 -18.39 6.52
CA ARG A 117 -16.76 -19.35 6.83
C ARG A 117 -18.11 -18.91 6.25
N LYS A 118 -18.47 -17.64 6.41
CA LYS A 118 -19.72 -17.09 5.88
C LYS A 118 -19.74 -17.13 4.34
N TRP A 119 -18.60 -16.86 3.70
CA TRP A 119 -18.44 -16.94 2.26
C TRP A 119 -18.63 -18.36 1.72
N ILE A 120 -18.04 -19.38 2.37
CA ILE A 120 -18.27 -20.79 2.00
C ILE A 120 -19.76 -21.12 2.08
N GLY A 121 -20.42 -20.74 3.18
CA GLY A 121 -21.86 -20.96 3.38
C GLY A 121 -22.79 -20.21 2.43
N ALA A 122 -22.31 -19.13 1.82
CA ALA A 122 -23.01 -18.40 0.76
C ALA A 122 -22.81 -19.04 -0.63
N GLY A 123 -22.20 -20.22 -0.70
CA GLY A 123 -21.91 -20.91 -1.97
C GLY A 123 -20.58 -20.48 -2.60
N ALA A 124 -19.68 -19.88 -1.81
CA ALA A 124 -18.38 -19.39 -2.25
C ALA A 124 -18.46 -18.51 -3.51
N PRO A 125 -19.30 -17.45 -3.52
CA PRO A 125 -19.48 -16.62 -4.70
C PRO A 125 -18.14 -15.99 -5.12
N THR A 126 -17.89 -15.93 -6.43
CA THR A 126 -16.73 -15.22 -6.98
C THR A 126 -17.15 -13.80 -7.37
N PRO A 127 -16.27 -12.78 -7.21
CA PRO A 127 -16.59 -11.43 -7.64
C PRO A 127 -17.00 -11.40 -9.13
N GLU A 128 -18.13 -10.77 -9.44
CA GLU A 128 -18.52 -10.53 -10.84
C GLU A 128 -17.43 -9.72 -11.53
N ARG A 129 -16.94 -10.25 -12.65
CA ARG A 129 -15.84 -9.64 -13.39
C ARG A 129 -16.40 -8.82 -14.54
N SER A 130 -16.12 -7.53 -14.55
CA SER A 130 -16.36 -6.71 -15.74
C SER A 130 -15.42 -7.18 -16.85
N GLU A 131 -15.95 -7.47 -18.04
CA GLU A 131 -15.12 -7.68 -19.23
C GLU A 131 -14.47 -6.35 -19.59
N ARG A 132 -13.24 -6.16 -19.11
CA ARG A 132 -12.44 -4.99 -19.41
C ARG A 132 -11.76 -5.18 -20.77
N LYS A 133 -11.88 -4.17 -21.63
CA LYS A 133 -11.10 -4.10 -22.87
C LYS A 133 -9.62 -4.09 -22.49
N HIS A 134 -8.83 -4.96 -23.13
CA HIS A 134 -7.38 -4.94 -22.98
C HIS A 134 -6.81 -3.58 -23.40
N VAL A 135 -6.05 -2.95 -22.50
CA VAL A 135 -5.39 -1.66 -22.71
C VAL A 135 -4.05 -1.89 -23.39
N THR A 136 -3.89 -1.40 -24.61
CA THR A 136 -2.68 -1.57 -25.41
C THR A 136 -1.69 -0.42 -25.19
N ASN A 137 -0.42 -0.60 -25.59
CA ASN A 137 0.55 0.49 -25.63
C ASN A 137 0.09 1.65 -26.54
N ASN A 138 -0.67 1.37 -27.60
CA ASN A 138 -1.25 2.42 -28.44
C ASN A 138 -2.28 3.25 -27.68
N ASP A 139 -3.13 2.63 -26.87
CA ASP A 139 -4.10 3.34 -26.05
C ASP A 139 -3.39 4.25 -25.02
N ILE A 140 -2.33 3.76 -24.37
CA ILE A 140 -1.54 4.54 -23.40
C ILE A 140 -0.87 5.74 -24.07
N LEU A 141 -0.16 5.52 -25.19
CA LEU A 141 0.53 6.60 -25.90
C LEU A 141 -0.45 7.61 -26.49
N ALA A 142 -1.60 7.16 -27.00
CA ALA A 142 -2.64 8.05 -27.52
C ALA A 142 -3.22 8.94 -26.42
N ALA A 143 -3.51 8.38 -25.24
CA ALA A 143 -3.99 9.15 -24.09
C ALA A 143 -2.98 10.22 -23.65
N ILE A 144 -1.71 9.84 -23.54
CA ILE A 144 -0.63 10.78 -23.17
C ILE A 144 -0.44 11.87 -24.21
N LEU A 145 -0.45 11.53 -25.50
CA LEU A 145 -0.36 12.50 -26.58
C LEU A 145 -1.51 13.52 -26.51
N ALA A 146 -2.74 13.05 -26.31
CA ALA A 146 -3.92 13.91 -26.20
C ALA A 146 -3.82 14.86 -24.99
N ASP A 147 -3.37 14.37 -23.83
CA ASP A 147 -3.13 15.20 -22.65
C ASP A 147 -2.07 16.27 -22.95
N LEU A 148 -0.89 15.89 -23.48
CA LEU A 148 0.18 16.85 -23.80
C LEU A 148 -0.25 17.92 -24.81
N GLN A 149 -1.06 17.55 -25.82
CA GLN A 149 -1.59 18.49 -26.81
C GLN A 149 -2.52 19.54 -26.19
N SER A 150 -3.23 19.18 -25.12
CA SER A 150 -4.12 20.11 -24.39
C SER A 150 -3.36 21.11 -23.50
N LEU A 151 -2.08 20.85 -23.22
CA LEU A 151 -1.26 21.63 -22.30
C LEU A 151 -0.40 22.68 -23.02
N THR A 152 -0.09 23.76 -22.30
CA THR A 152 0.92 24.74 -22.70
C THR A 152 2.34 24.18 -22.58
N PRO A 153 3.35 24.72 -23.29
CA PRO A 153 4.74 24.24 -23.20
C PRO A 153 5.31 24.22 -21.77
N GLY A 154 4.95 25.22 -20.94
CA GLY A 154 5.35 25.25 -19.53
C GLY A 154 4.76 24.07 -18.73
N GLN A 155 3.45 23.83 -18.87
CA GLN A 155 2.78 22.72 -18.18
C GLN A 155 3.32 21.34 -18.59
N ARG A 156 3.70 21.16 -19.87
CA ARG A 156 4.30 19.91 -20.35
C ARG A 156 5.62 19.57 -19.65
N THR A 157 6.38 20.59 -19.23
CA THR A 157 7.68 20.40 -18.57
C THR A 157 7.53 19.75 -17.20
N ASP A 158 6.43 20.02 -16.49
CA ASP A 158 6.16 19.48 -15.15
C ASP A 158 5.22 18.26 -15.15
N ARG A 159 4.71 17.86 -16.32
CA ARG A 159 3.73 16.78 -16.47
C ARG A 159 4.45 15.44 -16.49
N ARG A 160 4.02 14.48 -15.65
CA ARG A 160 4.51 13.09 -15.64
C ARG A 160 3.34 12.11 -15.59
N TYR A 161 3.60 10.87 -16.00
CA TYR A 161 2.57 9.86 -16.17
C TYR A 161 2.90 8.55 -15.44
N PHE A 162 1.85 7.97 -14.86
CA PHE A 162 1.85 6.61 -14.34
C PHE A 162 0.81 5.77 -15.08
N THR A 163 1.05 4.47 -15.19
CA THR A 163 0.11 3.53 -15.79
C THR A 163 -0.19 2.35 -14.87
N LEU A 164 -1.46 1.96 -14.84
CA LEU A 164 -2.02 0.74 -14.26
C LEU A 164 -2.47 -0.25 -15.33
N ALA A 165 -2.07 -0.08 -16.59
CA ALA A 165 -2.51 -0.95 -17.69
C ALA A 165 -2.17 -2.43 -17.44
N ASN A 166 -1.01 -2.75 -16.87
CA ASN A 166 -0.64 -4.13 -16.51
C ASN A 166 -1.60 -4.72 -15.47
N ILE A 167 -1.99 -3.92 -14.47
CA ILE A 167 -2.96 -4.31 -13.44
C ILE A 167 -4.36 -4.46 -14.05
N ALA A 168 -4.75 -3.52 -14.93
CA ALA A 168 -6.05 -3.54 -15.58
C ALA A 168 -6.21 -4.75 -16.51
N ASN A 169 -5.13 -5.15 -17.19
CA ASN A 169 -5.11 -6.29 -18.08
C ASN A 169 -5.03 -7.64 -17.34
N HIS A 170 -4.72 -7.65 -16.04
CA HIS A 170 -4.52 -8.90 -15.31
C HIS A 170 -5.82 -9.71 -15.15
N PRO A 171 -5.83 -11.02 -15.52
CA PRO A 171 -7.02 -11.85 -15.55
C PRO A 171 -7.69 -12.07 -14.18
N GLN A 172 -6.98 -11.86 -13.08
CA GLN A 172 -7.50 -12.07 -11.73
C GLN A 172 -7.88 -10.79 -10.99
N ILE A 173 -7.63 -9.62 -11.59
CA ILE A 173 -7.95 -8.33 -10.98
C ILE A 173 -9.41 -7.98 -11.31
N ASP A 174 -10.15 -7.49 -10.33
CA ASP A 174 -11.47 -6.88 -10.52
C ASP A 174 -11.40 -5.34 -10.45
N ASP A 175 -12.56 -4.67 -10.61
CA ASP A 175 -12.63 -3.20 -10.60
C ASP A 175 -12.32 -2.60 -9.22
N ALA A 176 -12.69 -3.29 -8.14
CA ALA A 176 -12.41 -2.84 -6.78
C ALA A 176 -10.90 -2.89 -6.49
N GLU A 177 -10.22 -3.95 -6.92
CA GLU A 177 -8.78 -4.06 -6.84
C GLU A 177 -8.06 -3.05 -7.73
N LEU A 178 -8.55 -2.78 -8.95
CA LEU A 178 -7.97 -1.74 -9.81
C LEU A 178 -8.07 -0.36 -9.13
N ARG A 179 -9.24 -0.05 -8.54
CA ARG A 179 -9.43 1.18 -7.75
C ARG A 179 -8.52 1.25 -6.52
N LEU A 180 -8.30 0.12 -5.84
CA LEU A 180 -7.34 0.04 -4.75
C LEU A 180 -5.91 0.38 -5.20
N HIS A 181 -5.49 -0.04 -6.40
CA HIS A 181 -4.19 0.34 -6.94
C HIS A 181 -4.10 1.84 -7.29
N ALA A 182 -5.18 2.43 -7.80
CA ALA A 182 -5.25 3.88 -8.01
C ALA A 182 -5.18 4.65 -6.67
N ALA A 183 -5.87 4.15 -5.64
CA ALA A 183 -5.82 4.69 -4.29
C ALA A 183 -4.42 4.56 -3.68
N ALA A 184 -3.73 3.43 -3.91
CA ALA A 184 -2.34 3.22 -3.50
C ALA A 184 -1.38 4.22 -4.17
N LEU A 185 -1.58 4.49 -5.46
CA LEU A 185 -0.81 5.52 -6.18
C LEU A 185 -1.04 6.90 -5.55
N SER A 186 -2.30 7.27 -5.30
CA SER A 186 -2.67 8.53 -4.65
C SER A 186 -2.01 8.68 -3.28
N LYS A 187 -2.09 7.65 -2.43
CA LYS A 187 -1.42 7.63 -1.13
C LYS A 187 0.09 7.77 -1.28
N ALA A 188 0.72 6.97 -2.14
CA ALA A 188 2.17 6.99 -2.32
C ALA A 188 2.68 8.36 -2.78
N LEU A 189 2.02 9.00 -3.75
CA LEU A 189 2.38 10.34 -4.21
C LEU A 189 2.36 11.37 -3.07
N ASN A 190 1.30 11.38 -2.27
CA ASN A 190 1.14 12.35 -1.19
C ASN A 190 2.01 12.03 0.04
N SER A 191 2.26 10.75 0.34
CA SER A 191 3.18 10.31 1.37
C SER A 191 4.66 10.53 1.01
N LEU A 192 4.94 10.88 -0.25
CA LEU A 192 6.26 11.25 -0.76
C LEU A 192 6.33 12.75 -1.12
N SER A 193 5.31 13.53 -0.79
CA SER A 193 5.21 14.96 -1.07
C SER A 193 5.78 15.78 0.09
N ARG A 194 6.45 16.89 -0.25
CA ARG A 194 6.85 17.93 0.72
C ARG A 194 5.93 19.14 0.71
N SER A 195 4.91 19.12 -0.15
CA SER A 195 3.90 20.17 -0.26
C SER A 195 2.92 20.08 0.91
N ASP A 196 2.26 21.20 1.24
CA ASP A 196 1.08 21.24 2.09
C ASP A 196 -0.22 20.92 1.30
N GLU A 197 -0.19 20.97 -0.03
CA GLU A 197 -1.29 20.57 -0.91
C GLU A 197 -1.37 19.04 -1.04
N LEU A 198 -2.58 18.49 -0.87
CA LEU A 198 -2.91 17.12 -1.25
C LEU A 198 -3.26 17.05 -2.75
N VAL A 199 -2.56 16.20 -3.49
CA VAL A 199 -2.67 16.05 -4.94
C VAL A 199 -3.40 14.75 -5.28
N ILE A 200 -4.55 14.87 -5.94
CA ILE A 200 -5.31 13.71 -6.44
C ILE A 200 -4.87 13.41 -7.88
N PRO A 201 -4.24 12.26 -8.16
CA PRO A 201 -3.84 11.92 -9.53
C PRO A 201 -5.08 11.77 -10.40
N THR A 202 -5.06 12.38 -11.58
CA THR A 202 -6.22 12.38 -12.49
C THR A 202 -6.00 11.36 -13.60
N ALA A 203 -6.98 10.48 -13.82
CA ALA A 203 -7.00 9.64 -15.00
C ALA A 203 -7.24 10.50 -16.25
N ILE A 204 -6.40 10.37 -17.27
CA ILE A 204 -6.48 11.18 -18.50
C ILE A 204 -7.32 10.52 -19.60
N GLU A 205 -7.91 9.37 -19.31
CA GLU A 205 -8.69 8.59 -20.25
C GLU A 205 -9.75 7.74 -19.51
N ALA A 206 -10.73 7.24 -20.27
CA ALA A 206 -11.96 6.66 -19.72
C ALA A 206 -11.79 5.29 -19.03
N THR A 207 -10.74 4.54 -19.35
CA THR A 207 -10.44 3.25 -18.72
C THR A 207 -9.84 3.41 -17.31
N GLY A 208 -9.43 4.61 -16.92
CA GLY A 208 -8.91 4.88 -15.58
C GLY A 208 -7.54 4.25 -15.30
N THR A 209 -6.74 4.04 -16.34
CA THR A 209 -5.46 3.31 -16.25
C THR A 209 -4.24 4.20 -16.46
N VAL A 210 -4.37 5.36 -17.10
CA VAL A 210 -3.26 6.31 -17.26
C VAL A 210 -3.51 7.54 -16.39
N PHE A 211 -2.61 7.80 -15.45
CA PHE A 211 -2.69 8.91 -14.52
C PHE A 211 -1.65 9.95 -14.83
N ALA A 212 -2.05 11.22 -14.80
CA ALA A 212 -1.13 12.33 -14.98
C ALA A 212 -1.00 13.15 -13.69
N ILE A 213 0.21 13.59 -13.43
CA ILE A 213 0.56 14.41 -12.27
C ILE A 213 1.36 15.64 -12.70
N ASN A 214 1.31 16.68 -11.89
CA ASN A 214 2.26 17.79 -11.95
C ASN A 214 3.24 17.60 -10.79
N ILE A 215 4.52 17.35 -11.09
CA ILE A 215 5.53 17.05 -10.06
C ILE A 215 5.81 18.25 -9.14
N ARG A 216 5.61 19.49 -9.61
CA ARG A 216 5.80 20.69 -8.78
C ARG A 216 4.77 20.81 -7.68
N LYS A 217 3.54 20.33 -7.90
CA LYS A 217 2.51 20.26 -6.86
C LYS A 217 2.88 19.33 -5.70
N LEU A 218 3.76 18.36 -5.94
CA LEU A 218 4.29 17.45 -4.91
C LEU A 218 5.56 18.00 -4.24
N GLY A 219 6.04 19.18 -4.66
CA GLY A 219 7.32 19.73 -4.23
C GLY A 219 8.53 18.98 -4.81
N TRP A 220 8.37 18.24 -5.90
CA TRP A 220 9.47 17.49 -6.52
C TRP A 220 10.23 18.32 -7.55
N THR A 221 11.52 18.02 -7.68
CA THR A 221 12.40 18.58 -8.70
C THR A 221 12.60 17.63 -9.88
N ASP A 222 13.22 18.13 -10.95
CA ASP A 222 13.54 17.26 -12.09
C ASP A 222 14.59 16.21 -11.74
N GLU A 223 15.52 16.54 -10.84
CA GLU A 223 16.54 15.63 -10.32
C GLU A 223 15.89 14.50 -9.50
N MET A 224 14.87 14.81 -8.70
CA MET A 224 14.10 13.79 -7.96
C MET A 224 13.36 12.86 -8.92
N TRP A 225 12.72 13.43 -9.95
CA TRP A 225 12.06 12.63 -10.97
C TRP A 225 13.07 11.76 -11.75
N GLN A 226 14.23 12.31 -12.09
CA GLN A 226 15.31 11.58 -12.73
C GLN A 226 15.81 10.43 -11.85
N ALA A 227 15.94 10.62 -10.54
CA ALA A 227 16.31 9.54 -9.62
C ALA A 227 15.25 8.42 -9.58
N ILE A 228 13.96 8.76 -9.61
CA ILE A 228 12.88 7.77 -9.76
C ILE A 228 13.05 7.01 -11.09
N CYS A 229 13.18 7.71 -12.22
CA CYS A 229 13.38 7.06 -13.52
C CYS A 229 14.65 6.22 -13.59
N ALA A 230 15.73 6.67 -12.94
CA ALA A 230 17.00 5.96 -12.88
C ALA A 230 16.89 4.64 -12.11
N ALA A 231 15.95 4.50 -11.19
CA ALA A 231 15.67 3.24 -10.52
C ALA A 231 14.75 2.29 -11.33
N TYR A 232 14.08 2.79 -12.37
CA TYR A 232 13.04 2.04 -13.08
C TYR A 232 13.62 0.92 -13.96
N PRO A 233 13.26 -0.36 -13.73
CA PRO A 233 13.86 -1.50 -14.44
C PRO A 233 13.12 -1.88 -15.72
N TYR A 234 12.00 -1.24 -16.06
CA TYR A 234 11.13 -1.62 -17.18
C TYR A 234 11.11 -0.58 -18.30
N GLY A 235 12.12 0.28 -18.36
CA GLY A 235 12.14 1.40 -19.30
C GLY A 235 12.21 0.94 -20.76
N LEU A 236 11.25 1.37 -21.58
CA LEU A 236 11.19 1.10 -23.01
C LEU A 236 10.90 2.39 -23.77
N HIS A 237 11.53 2.57 -24.93
CA HIS A 237 11.08 3.54 -25.92
C HIS A 237 10.47 2.84 -27.14
N HIS A 238 9.52 3.51 -27.79
CA HIS A 238 8.74 2.92 -28.88
C HIS A 238 9.01 3.56 -30.24
N ARG A 239 10.08 4.37 -30.38
CA ARG A 239 10.44 5.07 -31.63
C ARG A 239 11.00 4.15 -32.73
N GLN A 240 11.35 2.91 -32.40
CA GLN A 240 12.01 1.97 -33.31
C GLN A 240 11.23 0.65 -33.51
N VAL A 241 10.03 0.54 -32.92
CA VAL A 241 9.18 -0.65 -33.06
C VAL A 241 8.61 -0.76 -34.48
N ARG A 242 8.31 -1.99 -34.95
CA ARG A 242 7.71 -2.21 -36.29
C ARG A 242 6.25 -1.77 -36.36
N ASN A 243 5.55 -1.69 -35.23
CA ASN A 243 4.17 -1.19 -35.19
C ASN A 243 4.14 0.31 -35.57
N GLU A 244 3.67 0.62 -36.78
CA GLU A 244 3.67 1.97 -37.32
C GLU A 244 2.92 2.97 -36.44
N GLN A 245 1.72 2.60 -35.99
CA GLN A 245 0.90 3.48 -35.16
C GLN A 245 1.59 3.81 -33.83
N GLN A 246 2.13 2.79 -33.16
CA GLN A 246 2.86 2.95 -31.91
C GLN A 246 4.08 3.86 -32.08
N ARG A 247 4.82 3.64 -33.17
CA ARG A 247 5.99 4.44 -33.52
C ARG A 247 5.64 5.90 -33.75
N GLN A 248 4.59 6.19 -34.53
CA GLN A 248 4.16 7.56 -34.82
C GLN A 248 3.71 8.30 -33.55
N LEU A 249 2.93 7.64 -32.67
CA LEU A 249 2.53 8.23 -31.39
C LEU A 249 3.75 8.58 -30.53
N ALA A 250 4.73 7.68 -30.45
CA ALA A 250 5.94 7.91 -29.67
C ALA A 250 6.79 9.07 -30.23
N LEU A 251 6.89 9.21 -31.55
CA LEU A 251 7.59 10.33 -32.20
C LEU A 251 6.87 11.66 -31.92
N GLN A 252 5.55 11.71 -32.04
CA GLN A 252 4.76 12.91 -31.75
C GLN A 252 4.86 13.35 -30.28
N ILE A 253 4.86 12.41 -29.33
CA ILE A 253 5.11 12.72 -27.92
C ILE A 253 6.51 13.34 -27.75
N SER A 254 7.52 12.78 -28.40
CA SER A 254 8.91 13.27 -28.35
C SER A 254 9.06 14.70 -28.88
N GLU A 255 8.19 15.13 -29.79
CA GLU A 255 8.16 16.50 -30.32
C GLU A 255 7.55 17.51 -29.33
N LEU A 256 6.67 17.07 -28.43
CA LEU A 256 5.96 17.93 -27.48
C LEU A 256 6.70 18.12 -26.14
N VAL A 257 7.62 17.23 -25.81
CA VAL A 257 8.45 17.30 -24.60
C VAL A 257 9.79 17.99 -24.88
N SER A 258 10.34 18.68 -23.89
CA SER A 258 11.61 19.41 -24.01
C SER A 258 12.82 18.48 -24.16
N GLU A 259 13.94 19.00 -24.68
CA GLU A 259 15.18 18.23 -24.95
C GLU A 259 15.73 17.37 -23.79
N PRO A 260 15.64 17.72 -22.47
CA PRO A 260 16.07 16.77 -21.43
C PRO A 260 15.10 15.58 -21.26
N HIS A 261 13.85 15.72 -21.71
CA HIS A 261 12.80 14.71 -21.54
C HIS A 261 12.49 13.93 -22.82
N ARG A 262 13.10 14.32 -23.96
CA ARG A 262 12.86 13.71 -25.27
C ARG A 262 13.21 12.24 -25.35
N ASP A 263 14.28 11.86 -24.65
CA ASP A 263 14.76 10.49 -24.54
C ASP A 263 14.41 9.85 -23.19
N SER A 264 13.59 10.53 -22.38
CA SER A 264 13.12 10.04 -21.08
C SER A 264 11.96 9.04 -21.23
N LEU A 265 11.67 8.34 -20.14
CA LEU A 265 10.55 7.43 -20.04
C LEU A 265 9.22 8.19 -20.12
N ILE A 266 8.30 7.70 -20.96
CA ILE A 266 7.00 8.34 -21.21
C ILE A 266 6.07 8.18 -20.00
N ALA A 267 6.00 6.96 -19.45
CA ALA A 267 5.19 6.64 -18.28
C ALA A 267 5.89 5.58 -17.43
N LEU A 268 5.62 5.60 -16.12
CA LEU A 268 6.08 4.58 -15.19
C LEU A 268 4.93 3.67 -14.77
N ARG A 269 5.22 2.39 -14.56
CA ARG A 269 4.30 1.47 -13.91
C ARG A 269 4.01 1.92 -12.48
N ALA A 270 2.74 2.12 -12.15
CA ALA A 270 2.33 2.64 -10.84
C ALA A 270 2.59 1.64 -9.71
N ASP A 271 2.35 0.34 -9.93
CA ASP A 271 2.64 -0.72 -8.97
C ASP A 271 4.12 -0.74 -8.56
N TRP A 272 5.04 -0.67 -9.54
CA TRP A 272 6.47 -0.54 -9.26
C TRP A 272 6.79 0.74 -8.47
N PHE A 273 6.20 1.88 -8.86
CA PHE A 273 6.47 3.17 -8.23
C PHE A 273 6.05 3.15 -6.76
N ILE A 274 4.81 2.70 -6.48
CA ILE A 274 4.27 2.56 -5.13
C ILE A 274 5.25 1.75 -4.27
N VAL A 275 5.73 0.63 -4.81
CA VAL A 275 6.52 -0.33 -4.05
C VAL A 275 7.97 0.11 -3.89
N THR A 276 8.56 0.77 -4.90
CA THR A 276 9.99 1.12 -4.92
C THR A 276 10.26 2.53 -4.40
N ALA A 277 9.38 3.49 -4.66
CA ALA A 277 9.57 4.87 -4.21
C ALA A 277 9.25 5.05 -2.71
N THR A 278 8.41 4.20 -2.13
CA THR A 278 8.08 4.22 -0.69
C THR A 278 9.13 3.52 0.19
N ARG A 279 10.27 3.11 -0.38
CA ARG A 279 11.42 2.57 0.37
C ARG A 279 12.73 3.32 0.06
N PRO A 280 13.75 3.26 0.93
CA PRO A 280 15.06 3.83 0.65
C PRO A 280 15.72 3.18 -0.58
N PRO A 281 16.55 3.94 -1.33
CA PRO A 281 16.95 5.33 -1.07
C PRO A 281 15.93 6.38 -1.57
N LEU A 282 14.96 6.00 -2.41
CA LEU A 282 14.01 6.96 -3.00
C LEU A 282 13.12 7.63 -1.95
N TYR A 283 12.61 6.88 -0.99
CA TYR A 283 11.80 7.42 0.12
C TYR A 283 12.53 8.56 0.86
N HIS A 284 13.80 8.30 1.18
CA HIS A 284 14.69 9.24 1.84
C HIS A 284 14.99 10.47 1.00
N LEU A 285 15.26 10.27 -0.29
CA LEU A 285 15.49 11.35 -1.23
C LEU A 285 14.24 12.21 -1.40
N LEU A 286 13.06 11.62 -1.59
CA LEU A 286 11.84 12.34 -1.91
C LEU A 286 11.28 13.12 -0.73
N LEU A 287 11.40 12.62 0.51
CA LEU A 287 11.00 13.36 1.71
C LEU A 287 12.11 14.18 2.37
N ASP A 288 13.35 14.12 1.85
CA ASP A 288 14.52 14.71 2.50
C ASP A 288 14.68 14.26 3.96
N ILE A 289 14.50 12.96 4.19
CA ILE A 289 14.76 12.42 5.52
C ILE A 289 16.25 12.68 5.81
N PRO A 290 16.63 13.33 6.92
CA PRO A 290 18.02 13.68 7.16
C PRO A 290 18.84 12.49 7.65
N ALA A 291 20.16 12.62 7.66
CA ALA A 291 21.06 11.55 8.09
C ALA A 291 21.01 11.30 9.60
N THR A 292 20.54 12.27 10.41
CA THR A 292 20.53 12.19 11.87
C THR A 292 19.18 12.58 12.46
N LEU A 293 18.86 11.99 13.61
CA LEU A 293 17.64 12.28 14.37
C LEU A 293 17.57 13.75 14.81
N THR A 294 18.71 14.30 15.24
CA THR A 294 18.79 15.70 15.67
C THR A 294 18.43 16.66 14.53
N GLU A 295 18.89 16.38 13.31
CA GLU A 295 18.53 17.19 12.16
C GLU A 295 17.04 17.03 11.80
N LEU A 296 16.46 15.83 11.93
CA LEU A 296 15.02 15.65 11.74
C LEU A 296 14.23 16.49 12.74
N GLU A 297 14.55 16.37 14.02
CA GLU A 297 13.90 17.11 15.11
C GLU A 297 13.97 18.64 14.85
N GLN A 298 15.13 19.16 14.43
CA GLN A 298 15.28 20.57 14.06
C GLN A 298 14.39 20.99 12.89
N ARG A 299 14.29 20.16 11.84
CA ARG A 299 13.47 20.47 10.64
C ARG A 299 11.97 20.50 10.91
N ILE A 300 11.51 19.81 11.95
CA ILE A 300 10.09 19.74 12.34
C ILE A 300 9.77 20.59 13.60
N GLY A 301 10.69 21.45 14.01
CA GLY A 301 10.49 22.38 15.14
C GLY A 301 10.54 21.73 16.52
N VAL A 302 11.09 20.53 16.63
CA VAL A 302 11.19 19.78 17.88
C VAL A 302 12.57 19.97 18.51
N ASN A 303 12.58 20.28 19.81
CA ASN A 303 13.76 20.14 20.65
C ASN A 303 13.44 19.15 21.77
N ALA A 304 13.68 17.85 21.51
CA ALA A 304 13.29 16.79 22.43
C ALA A 304 13.96 16.95 23.81
N HIS A 305 15.22 17.38 23.83
CA HIS A 305 15.94 17.63 25.07
C HIS A 305 15.33 18.78 25.88
N GLN A 306 15.06 19.93 25.25
CA GLN A 306 14.43 21.05 25.94
C GLN A 306 13.01 20.69 26.39
N ASN A 307 12.26 19.94 25.58
CA ASN A 307 10.93 19.44 25.96
C ASN A 307 10.99 18.51 27.18
N PHE A 308 12.04 17.70 27.30
CA PHE A 308 12.28 16.91 28.51
C PHE A 308 12.52 17.81 29.71
N ILE A 309 13.41 18.81 29.62
CA ILE A 309 13.71 19.74 30.72
C ILE A 309 12.44 20.51 31.16
N ASP A 310 11.70 21.05 30.21
CA ASP A 310 10.53 21.91 30.43
C ASP A 310 9.23 21.15 30.78
N ASN A 311 9.26 19.81 30.83
CA ASN A 311 8.06 18.96 31.00
C ASN A 311 7.01 19.15 29.89
N LYS A 312 7.45 19.34 28.64
CA LYS A 312 6.59 19.54 27.46
C LYS A 312 6.37 18.29 26.61
N LEU A 313 7.04 17.17 26.93
CA LEU A 313 6.81 15.88 26.27
C LEU A 313 5.83 15.02 27.07
N MET A 314 5.20 14.06 26.40
CA MET A 314 4.47 12.96 27.04
C MET A 314 5.16 11.64 26.72
N ARG A 315 5.35 10.79 27.72
CA ARG A 315 6.01 9.49 27.59
C ARG A 315 5.11 8.37 28.10
N ALA A 316 5.23 7.20 27.48
CA ALA A 316 4.72 5.94 27.98
C ALA A 316 5.78 4.86 27.87
N GLY A 317 5.71 3.85 28.73
CA GLY A 317 6.52 2.64 28.62
C GLY A 317 5.70 1.38 28.87
N PHE A 318 6.05 0.30 28.17
CA PHE A 318 5.37 -1.00 28.26
C PHE A 318 6.35 -2.15 28.00
N ALA A 319 6.03 -3.34 28.53
CA ALA A 319 6.92 -4.50 28.53
C ALA A 319 6.85 -5.34 27.24
N GLU A 320 5.72 -5.33 26.54
CA GLU A 320 5.53 -6.04 25.27
C GLU A 320 4.85 -5.10 24.28
N SER A 321 5.26 -5.16 23.01
CA SER A 321 4.63 -4.46 21.89
C SER A 321 4.29 -5.44 20.78
N GLY A 322 3.28 -5.15 19.96
CA GLY A 322 2.90 -6.05 18.86
C GLY A 322 3.97 -6.26 17.77
N VAL A 323 5.08 -5.51 17.80
CA VAL A 323 6.13 -5.52 16.75
C VAL A 323 7.55 -5.73 17.29
N SER A 324 7.79 -5.55 18.60
CA SER A 324 9.09 -5.73 19.29
C SER A 324 8.95 -6.70 20.45
N VAL A 325 9.96 -7.57 20.61
CA VAL A 325 10.03 -8.65 21.60
C VAL A 325 10.44 -8.18 23.01
N ALA A 326 10.90 -6.94 23.15
CA ALA A 326 11.36 -6.36 24.42
C ALA A 326 10.49 -5.17 24.88
N ASN A 327 10.78 -4.66 26.07
CA ASN A 327 10.13 -3.45 26.58
C ASN A 327 10.41 -2.25 25.66
N ARG A 328 9.47 -1.31 25.53
CA ARG A 328 9.56 -0.14 24.63
C ARG A 328 9.10 1.12 25.36
N ALA A 329 9.78 2.23 25.08
CA ALA A 329 9.33 3.56 25.50
C ALA A 329 8.92 4.36 24.27
N VAL A 330 7.90 5.19 24.40
CA VAL A 330 7.43 6.08 23.34
C VAL A 330 7.26 7.49 23.88
N GLU A 331 7.64 8.48 23.09
CA GLU A 331 7.52 9.89 23.41
C GLU A 331 6.73 10.63 22.34
N TRP A 332 5.86 11.52 22.79
CA TRP A 332 5.17 12.50 21.97
C TRP A 332 5.75 13.89 22.20
N HIS A 333 5.86 14.64 21.10
CA HIS A 333 6.16 16.06 21.08
C HIS A 333 5.19 16.79 20.13
N ALA A 334 4.89 18.05 20.46
CA ALA A 334 4.35 18.99 19.49
C ALA A 334 5.42 19.29 18.44
N ALA A 335 5.02 19.31 17.17
CA ALA A 335 5.86 19.63 16.01
C ALA A 335 5.18 20.69 15.15
N ASP A 336 5.93 21.34 14.25
CA ASP A 336 5.44 22.47 13.44
C ASP A 336 4.15 22.15 12.67
N TRP A 337 4.02 20.91 12.19
CA TRP A 337 2.88 20.44 11.39
C TRP A 337 1.92 19.54 12.17
N GLY A 338 2.01 19.51 13.51
CA GLY A 338 1.11 18.75 14.36
C GLY A 338 1.87 17.97 15.42
N TYR A 339 2.25 16.73 15.10
CA TYR A 339 2.83 15.79 16.06
C TYR A 339 4.10 15.13 15.58
N TYR A 340 4.91 14.73 16.54
CA TYR A 340 6.06 13.87 16.39
C TYR A 340 6.05 12.82 17.49
N TRP A 341 6.12 11.55 17.07
CA TRP A 341 6.27 10.41 17.96
C TRP A 341 7.61 9.73 17.69
N LYS A 342 8.28 9.32 18.76
CA LYS A 342 9.50 8.52 18.70
C LYS A 342 9.44 7.36 19.68
N SER A 343 9.99 6.22 19.29
CA SER A 343 10.25 5.10 20.19
C SER A 343 11.71 5.01 20.59
N PHE A 344 11.93 4.31 21.69
CA PHE A 344 13.21 3.77 22.09
C PHE A 344 13.03 2.27 22.21
N ASP A 345 13.83 1.56 21.42
CA ASP A 345 13.78 0.10 21.32
C ASP A 345 15.00 -0.49 22.04
N PHE A 346 14.80 -1.65 22.68
CA PHE A 346 15.76 -2.27 23.58
C PHE A 346 15.98 -3.73 23.18
N LEU A 347 17.19 -4.25 23.38
CA LEU A 347 17.45 -5.68 23.31
C LEU A 347 17.13 -6.37 24.66
N GLU A 348 16.64 -7.62 24.61
CA GLU A 348 16.06 -8.37 25.76
C GLU A 348 16.97 -8.48 27.01
N ASP A 349 18.29 -8.33 26.87
CA ASP A 349 19.27 -8.64 27.94
C ASP A 349 19.91 -7.42 28.63
N ARG A 350 19.35 -6.20 28.51
CA ARG A 350 19.95 -5.00 29.13
C ARG A 350 19.24 -4.56 30.41
N THR A 351 19.90 -4.74 31.55
CA THR A 351 19.48 -4.15 32.84
C THR A 351 19.38 -2.61 32.79
N GLU A 352 20.18 -1.97 31.94
CA GLU A 352 20.12 -0.52 31.68
C GLU A 352 18.91 -0.08 30.84
N GLY A 353 18.16 -1.03 30.28
CA GLY A 353 16.91 -0.79 29.55
C GLY A 353 15.65 -0.91 30.40
N ASN A 354 15.75 -1.25 31.69
CA ASN A 354 14.56 -1.45 32.54
C ASN A 354 13.83 -0.13 32.82
N LEU A 355 12.75 0.12 32.08
CA LEU A 355 11.95 1.34 32.16
C LEU A 355 11.28 1.57 33.52
N PHE A 356 11.06 0.53 34.34
CA PHE A 356 10.49 0.69 35.69
C PHE A 356 11.50 1.25 36.69
N GLN A 357 12.80 1.06 36.42
CA GLN A 357 13.90 1.57 37.24
C GLN A 357 14.53 2.84 36.63
N ARG A 358 14.52 2.94 35.30
CA ARG A 358 15.23 3.97 34.54
C ARG A 358 14.31 4.72 33.53
N PRO A 359 13.17 5.30 33.95
CA PRO A 359 12.19 5.89 33.03
C PRO A 359 12.55 7.27 32.47
N LEU A 360 13.60 7.95 32.96
CA LEU A 360 13.84 9.38 32.73
C LEU A 360 14.75 9.69 31.54
N GLY A 361 14.53 8.96 30.44
CA GLY A 361 15.01 9.30 29.10
C GLY A 361 16.40 8.77 28.81
N PRO A 362 16.87 8.87 27.56
CA PRO A 362 18.17 8.35 27.21
C PRO A 362 19.28 9.07 27.99
N LYS A 363 20.33 8.33 28.32
CA LYS A 363 21.52 8.84 29.00
C LYS A 363 22.17 9.95 28.16
N SER A 364 22.47 11.08 28.80
CA SER A 364 23.07 12.24 28.12
C SER A 364 23.74 13.17 29.14
N ASP A 365 24.84 13.82 28.78
CA ASP A 365 25.52 14.81 29.64
C ASP A 365 24.60 15.95 30.09
N ARG A 366 23.52 16.19 29.35
CA ARG A 366 22.54 17.24 29.66
C ARG A 366 21.34 16.75 30.47
N ASN A 367 21.23 15.45 30.75
CA ASN A 367 20.12 14.89 31.52
C ASN A 367 20.41 14.96 33.04
N PRO A 368 19.68 15.81 33.80
CA PRO A 368 19.89 15.93 35.26
C PRO A 368 19.47 14.68 36.05
N PHE A 369 18.79 13.72 35.43
CA PHE A 369 18.33 12.47 36.05
C PHE A 369 19.09 11.24 35.53
N ASN A 370 20.38 11.38 35.18
CA ASN A 370 21.20 10.31 34.60
C ASN A 370 21.25 9.01 35.44
N ASP A 371 21.10 9.09 36.76
CA ASP A 371 21.03 7.90 37.62
C ASP A 371 19.80 7.02 37.30
N PHE A 372 18.75 7.62 36.75
CA PHE A 372 17.49 7.01 36.32
C PHE A 372 17.28 7.06 34.80
N ALA A 373 18.35 7.29 34.03
CA ALA A 373 18.32 7.29 32.57
C ALA A 373 18.54 5.87 32.02
N PHE A 374 17.95 5.60 30.86
CA PHE A 374 18.08 4.34 30.13
C PHE A 374 19.08 4.44 28.97
N THR A 375 19.54 3.28 28.49
CA THR A 375 20.28 3.14 27.22
C THR A 375 19.40 2.36 26.26
N HIS A 376 19.30 2.80 25.00
CA HIS A 376 18.48 2.16 23.96
C HIS A 376 19.35 1.71 22.78
N ASP A 377 18.82 0.80 21.95
CA ASP A 377 19.54 0.16 20.85
C ASP A 377 19.12 0.72 19.47
N GLY A 378 17.99 1.43 19.41
CA GLY A 378 17.49 2.08 18.21
C GLY A 378 16.22 2.88 18.50
N GLY A 379 15.60 3.38 17.45
CA GLY A 379 14.32 4.08 17.57
C GLY A 379 13.61 4.23 16.23
N GLU A 380 12.29 4.28 16.31
CA GLU A 380 11.38 4.50 15.20
C GLU A 380 10.64 5.81 15.41
N MET A 381 10.59 6.63 14.38
CA MET A 381 9.96 7.93 14.39
C MET A 381 8.84 7.95 13.37
N PHE A 382 7.72 8.55 13.76
CA PHE A 382 6.74 9.02 12.78
C PHE A 382 6.27 10.42 13.14
N PHE A 383 6.03 11.23 12.12
CA PHE A 383 5.72 12.65 12.28
C PHE A 383 4.73 13.09 11.22
N SER A 384 3.96 14.14 11.51
CA SER A 384 3.08 14.74 10.51
C SER A 384 3.90 15.49 9.45
N LEU A 385 3.56 15.24 8.18
CA LEU A 385 3.99 16.04 7.03
C LEU A 385 3.12 17.30 6.91
N PRO A 386 3.54 18.32 6.13
CA PRO A 386 2.77 19.55 5.93
C PRO A 386 1.36 19.31 5.37
N ASN A 387 1.19 18.29 4.53
CA ASN A 387 -0.12 17.91 3.97
C ASN A 387 -0.99 17.04 4.90
N GLY A 388 -0.54 16.78 6.14
CA GLY A 388 -1.26 16.00 7.14
C GLY A 388 -1.09 14.48 7.06
N LEU A 389 -0.41 13.94 6.03
CA LEU A 389 0.03 12.55 6.02
C LEU A 389 1.25 12.35 6.94
N GLN A 390 1.78 11.13 7.02
CA GLN A 390 2.89 10.78 7.91
C GLN A 390 4.21 10.55 7.16
N GLY A 391 5.29 11.04 7.76
CA GLY A 391 6.67 10.67 7.44
C GLY A 391 7.24 9.75 8.52
N TYR A 392 8.27 8.98 8.16
CA TYR A 392 8.85 7.92 8.99
C TYR A 392 10.39 7.98 8.94
N MET A 393 11.02 7.63 10.05
CA MET A 393 12.47 7.48 10.13
C MET A 393 12.81 6.32 11.07
N LEU A 394 13.79 5.50 10.69
CA LEU A 394 14.41 4.51 11.54
C LEU A 394 15.81 4.98 11.91
N THR A 395 16.24 4.71 13.15
CA THR A 395 17.59 5.08 13.63
C THR A 395 18.26 3.96 14.42
N ASP A 396 19.60 3.96 14.37
CA ASP A 396 20.42 3.21 15.31
C ASP A 396 20.48 3.89 16.69
N ALA A 397 21.15 3.27 17.67
CA ALA A 397 21.34 3.81 19.02
C ALA A 397 22.02 5.19 19.06
N ALA A 398 22.82 5.55 18.05
CA ALA A 398 23.49 6.84 17.96
C ALA A 398 22.62 7.92 17.30
N GLY A 399 21.40 7.57 16.86
CA GLY A 399 20.50 8.47 16.17
C GLY A 399 20.86 8.68 14.69
N ASN A 400 21.72 7.82 14.11
CA ASN A 400 21.96 7.83 12.68
C ASN A 400 20.80 7.12 11.96
N ARG A 401 20.37 7.68 10.83
CA ARG A 401 19.34 7.08 10.00
C ARG A 401 19.77 5.71 9.47
N ILE A 402 18.87 4.74 9.57
CA ILE A 402 19.01 3.43 8.92
C ILE A 402 17.88 3.19 7.93
N ASN A 403 18.13 2.32 6.94
CA ASN A 403 17.13 1.96 5.95
C ASN A 403 16.17 0.88 6.47
N GLU A 404 16.69 -0.01 7.32
CA GLU A 404 16.04 -1.24 7.74
C GLU A 404 16.25 -1.47 9.23
N GLY A 405 15.19 -1.84 9.94
CA GLY A 405 15.24 -2.20 11.35
C GLY A 405 15.72 -3.66 11.51
N PRO A 406 16.66 -3.95 12.43
CA PRO A 406 17.09 -5.32 12.68
C PRO A 406 15.92 -6.21 13.14
N VAL A 407 15.78 -7.41 12.56
CA VAL A 407 14.69 -8.36 12.88
C VAL A 407 14.71 -8.85 14.34
N THR A 408 15.84 -8.71 15.03
CA THR A 408 15.98 -8.98 16.47
C THR A 408 15.38 -7.88 17.34
N VAL A 409 15.04 -6.73 16.76
CA VAL A 409 14.49 -5.55 17.44
C VAL A 409 13.03 -5.36 17.05
N VAL A 410 12.71 -5.43 15.76
CA VAL A 410 11.38 -5.18 15.22
C VAL A 410 11.11 -6.04 13.98
N GLN A 411 9.87 -6.51 13.80
CA GLN A 411 9.48 -7.34 12.65
C GLN A 411 8.24 -6.83 11.93
N ASP A 412 8.27 -6.91 10.59
CA ASP A 412 7.11 -6.70 9.72
C ASP A 412 6.38 -8.03 9.55
N ALA A 413 5.41 -8.29 10.44
CA ALA A 413 4.60 -9.51 10.40
C ALA A 413 3.82 -9.66 9.08
N ALA A 414 3.43 -8.55 8.45
CA ALA A 414 2.75 -8.55 7.15
C ALA A 414 3.71 -8.80 5.98
N ARG A 415 5.03 -8.81 6.24
CA ARG A 415 6.10 -8.99 5.26
C ARG A 415 5.96 -8.07 4.06
N THR A 416 5.57 -6.82 4.32
CA THR A 416 5.16 -5.83 3.30
C THR A 416 6.28 -5.57 2.29
N ALA A 417 7.53 -5.57 2.75
CA ALA A 417 8.71 -5.38 1.90
C ALA A 417 9.22 -6.67 1.22
N GLY A 418 8.50 -7.79 1.32
CA GLY A 418 8.88 -9.10 0.78
C GLY A 418 9.58 -10.03 1.79
N GLY A 419 9.78 -9.58 3.03
CA GLY A 419 10.41 -10.35 4.11
C GLY A 419 10.04 -9.79 5.49
N PRO A 420 10.48 -10.43 6.59
CA PRO A 420 10.12 -10.01 7.96
C PRO A 420 10.83 -8.74 8.43
N ILE A 421 11.73 -8.19 7.61
CA ILE A 421 12.50 -6.99 7.93
C ILE A 421 11.63 -5.74 7.79
N VAL A 422 11.72 -4.83 8.76
CA VAL A 422 11.05 -3.54 8.68
C VAL A 422 11.85 -2.61 7.80
N VAL A 423 11.30 -2.23 6.65
CA VAL A 423 11.91 -1.26 5.73
C VAL A 423 11.25 0.10 5.93
N ASN A 424 12.06 1.13 6.19
CA ASN A 424 11.58 2.48 6.45
C ASN A 424 10.67 2.98 5.31
N GLY A 425 9.58 3.68 5.64
CA GLY A 425 8.54 4.04 4.67
C GLY A 425 7.54 2.90 4.49
N ILE A 426 7.79 1.98 3.56
CA ILE A 426 6.79 0.99 3.11
C ILE A 426 6.23 0.11 4.24
N SER A 427 7.07 -0.44 5.13
CA SER A 427 6.58 -1.24 6.27
C SER A 427 5.83 -0.34 7.26
N CYS A 428 6.34 0.87 7.51
CA CYS A 428 5.73 1.83 8.41
C CYS A 428 4.34 2.28 7.95
N MET A 429 4.15 2.50 6.65
CA MET A 429 2.86 2.89 6.05
C MET A 429 1.78 1.81 6.21
N ASN A 430 2.18 0.53 6.17
CA ASN A 430 1.29 -0.61 6.42
C ASN A 430 0.99 -0.77 7.91
N CYS A 431 2.00 -0.69 8.79
CA CYS A 431 1.80 -0.75 10.25
C CYS A 431 0.92 0.40 10.78
N HIS A 432 1.12 1.60 10.24
CA HIS A 432 0.37 2.81 10.60
C HIS A 432 -0.78 3.10 9.61
N ALA A 433 -1.44 2.06 9.11
CA ALA A 433 -2.55 2.16 8.14
C ALA A 433 -3.62 3.18 8.56
N HIS A 434 -3.90 3.28 9.86
CA HIS A 434 -4.90 4.17 10.45
C HIS A 434 -4.30 5.21 11.41
N GLY A 435 -3.01 5.52 11.25
CA GLY A 435 -2.30 6.49 12.06
C GLY A 435 -1.67 5.86 13.30
N THR A 436 -1.95 6.41 14.49
CA THR A 436 -1.27 5.98 15.72
C THR A 436 -1.81 4.64 16.23
N ILE A 437 -0.89 3.76 16.65
CA ILE A 437 -1.23 2.45 17.22
C ILE A 437 -1.47 2.64 18.72
N PRO A 438 -2.62 2.23 19.27
CA PRO A 438 -2.89 2.35 20.70
C PRO A 438 -1.91 1.55 21.56
N PHE A 439 -1.55 2.11 22.71
CA PHE A 439 -0.72 1.45 23.71
C PHE A 439 -1.16 1.84 25.12
N ARG A 440 -0.75 1.06 26.11
CA ARG A 440 -1.03 1.32 27.52
C ARG A 440 0.26 1.53 28.30
N ASP A 441 0.35 2.65 28.99
CA ASP A 441 1.46 2.89 29.91
C ASP A 441 1.37 1.98 31.13
N THR A 442 2.48 1.34 31.47
CA THR A 442 2.64 0.55 32.70
C THR A 442 3.66 1.18 33.66
N VAL A 443 4.48 2.11 33.19
CA VAL A 443 5.56 2.72 33.96
C VAL A 443 5.01 3.62 35.06
N ARG A 444 4.05 4.51 34.80
CA ARG A 444 3.53 5.49 35.77
C ARG A 444 3.10 4.88 37.09
N ASN A 445 2.48 3.69 37.04
CA ASN A 445 1.96 3.00 38.22
C ASN A 445 2.97 2.02 38.86
N GLY A 446 3.97 1.56 38.11
CA GLY A 446 4.96 0.56 38.54
C GLY A 446 6.25 1.14 39.15
N LEU A 447 6.26 2.42 39.54
CA LEU A 447 7.49 3.12 39.93
C LEU A 447 7.98 2.75 41.34
N GLY A 448 9.24 2.30 41.41
CA GLY A 448 10.04 2.22 42.64
C GLY A 448 10.83 3.51 42.96
N LEU A 449 10.50 4.65 42.33
CA LEU A 449 11.22 5.91 42.46
C LEU A 449 10.60 6.85 43.51
N PHE A 450 11.45 7.70 44.10
CA PHE A 450 11.11 8.66 45.15
C PHE A 450 11.65 10.08 44.83
N GLY A 451 11.19 11.08 45.59
CA GLY A 451 11.68 12.46 45.50
C GLY A 451 11.51 13.10 44.12
N ASP A 452 12.48 13.91 43.70
CA ASP A 452 12.44 14.69 42.46
C ASP A 452 12.32 13.80 41.21
N ALA A 453 12.94 12.62 41.22
CA ALA A 453 12.82 11.67 40.12
C ALA A 453 11.38 11.19 39.94
N ARG A 454 10.67 10.89 41.04
CA ARG A 454 9.25 10.51 40.98
C ARG A 454 8.40 11.67 40.44
N LEU A 455 8.64 12.89 40.91
CA LEU A 455 7.92 14.07 40.43
C LEU A 455 8.13 14.29 38.93
N LYS A 456 9.37 14.12 38.45
CA LYS A 456 9.71 14.21 37.03
C LYS A 456 9.00 13.14 36.21
N VAL A 457 8.92 11.90 36.71
CA VAL A 457 8.15 10.87 36.00
C VAL A 457 6.68 11.25 35.92
N LEU A 458 6.07 11.70 37.02
CA LEU A 458 4.65 12.05 37.03
C LEU A 458 4.31 13.23 36.11
N SER A 459 5.26 14.12 35.83
CA SER A 459 5.10 15.21 34.87
C SER A 459 5.27 14.78 33.41
N LEU A 460 6.10 13.77 33.14
CA LEU A 460 6.36 13.29 31.77
C LEU A 460 5.44 12.14 31.34
N PHE A 461 5.00 11.30 32.27
CA PHE A 461 4.15 10.14 32.00
C PHE A 461 2.73 10.46 32.44
N PRO A 462 1.86 11.11 31.63
CA PRO A 462 0.55 11.54 32.08
C PRO A 462 -0.39 10.35 32.34
N ALA A 463 -1.59 10.63 32.85
CA ALA A 463 -2.63 9.59 32.97
C ALA A 463 -2.99 9.02 31.58
N GLN A 464 -3.37 7.75 31.52
CA GLN A 464 -3.69 7.05 30.26
C GLN A 464 -4.73 7.82 29.42
N GLU A 465 -5.77 8.38 30.04
CA GLU A 465 -6.79 9.17 29.35
C GLU A 465 -6.19 10.34 28.53
N ARG A 466 -5.14 10.98 29.04
CA ARG A 466 -4.46 12.07 28.33
C ARG A 466 -3.62 11.55 27.16
N LEU A 467 -3.00 10.36 27.29
CA LEU A 467 -2.31 9.70 26.18
C LEU A 467 -3.31 9.32 25.09
N ASP A 468 -4.44 8.72 25.46
CA ASP A 468 -5.49 8.30 24.53
C ASP A 468 -6.06 9.50 23.76
N GLN A 469 -6.30 10.63 24.44
CA GLN A 469 -6.69 11.88 23.78
C GLN A 469 -5.67 12.34 22.72
N GLN A 470 -4.37 12.24 23.02
CA GLN A 470 -3.33 12.67 22.09
C GLN A 470 -3.17 11.68 20.92
N LEU A 471 -3.27 10.38 21.17
CA LEU A 471 -3.27 9.35 20.14
C LEU A 471 -4.44 9.58 19.18
N GLN A 472 -5.64 9.76 19.74
CA GLN A 472 -6.84 10.05 18.94
C GLN A 472 -6.68 11.33 18.11
N ALA A 473 -6.18 12.42 18.69
CA ALA A 473 -5.95 13.67 17.96
C ALA A 473 -4.95 13.47 16.79
N SER A 474 -3.87 12.73 17.03
CA SER A 474 -2.86 12.43 16.00
C SER A 474 -3.44 11.55 14.87
N SER A 475 -4.24 10.54 15.23
CA SER A 475 -4.93 9.68 14.26
C SER A 475 -6.00 10.44 13.47
N VAL A 476 -6.78 11.33 14.08
CA VAL A 476 -7.79 12.14 13.37
C VAL A 476 -7.14 13.03 12.31
N GLN A 477 -6.04 13.70 12.64
CA GLN A 477 -5.30 14.53 11.70
C GLN A 477 -4.83 13.71 10.48
N PHE A 478 -4.19 12.56 10.73
CA PHE A 478 -3.74 11.67 9.66
C PHE A 478 -4.90 11.14 8.81
N MET A 479 -5.95 10.65 9.46
CA MET A 479 -7.10 10.05 8.79
C MET A 479 -7.86 11.07 7.94
N THR A 480 -7.89 12.34 8.31
CA THR A 480 -8.50 13.40 7.47
C THR A 480 -7.75 13.57 6.14
N ALA A 481 -6.41 13.64 6.19
CA ALA A 481 -5.60 13.70 4.98
C ALA A 481 -5.69 12.40 4.16
N LEU A 482 -5.69 11.24 4.84
CA LEU A 482 -5.82 9.93 4.20
C LEU A 482 -7.16 9.77 3.49
N THR A 483 -8.28 10.14 4.14
CA THR A 483 -9.62 10.11 3.54
C THR A 483 -9.64 10.94 2.27
N THR A 484 -9.11 12.16 2.32
CA THR A 484 -9.08 13.07 1.15
C THR A 484 -8.41 12.43 -0.07
N VAL A 485 -7.33 11.67 0.12
CA VAL A 485 -6.57 11.08 -0.99
C VAL A 485 -7.07 9.70 -1.43
N LEU A 486 -7.83 8.99 -0.61
CA LEU A 486 -8.32 7.64 -0.89
C LEU A 486 -9.78 7.61 -1.34
N GLU A 487 -10.64 8.44 -0.74
CA GLU A 487 -12.09 8.46 -0.98
C GLU A 487 -12.46 8.57 -2.47
N PRO A 488 -11.83 9.43 -3.30
CA PRO A 488 -12.16 9.54 -4.72
C PRO A 488 -11.99 8.24 -5.53
N PHE A 489 -11.24 7.27 -5.00
CA PHE A 489 -10.98 5.99 -5.64
C PHE A 489 -11.74 4.84 -4.99
N LEU A 490 -11.87 4.84 -3.66
CA LEU A 490 -12.42 3.71 -2.92
C LEU A 490 -13.93 3.80 -2.70
N ILE A 491 -14.49 5.01 -2.63
CA ILE A 491 -15.90 5.22 -2.31
C ILE A 491 -16.62 5.68 -3.58
N ASP A 492 -17.36 4.74 -4.19
CA ASP A 492 -18.33 5.02 -5.25
C ASP A 492 -19.77 4.91 -4.70
N GLU A 493 -20.79 5.05 -5.56
CA GLU A 493 -22.20 4.91 -5.15
C GLU A 493 -22.53 3.54 -4.53
N SER A 494 -21.77 2.49 -4.86
CA SER A 494 -21.96 1.15 -4.32
C SER A 494 -21.39 1.02 -2.90
N GLU A 495 -20.40 1.82 -2.55
CA GLU A 495 -19.70 1.84 -1.26
C GLU A 495 -20.10 3.05 -0.37
N ALA A 496 -21.18 3.75 -0.75
CA ALA A 496 -21.66 4.94 -0.05
C ALA A 496 -21.88 4.69 1.46
N GLY A 497 -21.27 5.52 2.30
CA GLY A 497 -21.37 5.47 3.76
C GLY A 497 -20.33 4.59 4.45
N ARG A 498 -19.49 3.85 3.71
CA ARG A 498 -18.33 3.15 4.29
C ARG A 498 -17.22 4.12 4.66
N SER A 499 -16.44 3.75 5.67
CA SER A 499 -15.23 4.48 6.04
C SER A 499 -14.05 3.97 5.22
N ILE A 500 -13.09 4.84 4.89
CA ILE A 500 -11.82 4.40 4.30
C ILE A 500 -11.05 3.43 5.22
N ALA A 501 -11.31 3.45 6.53
CA ALA A 501 -10.71 2.53 7.50
C ALA A 501 -11.24 1.09 7.37
N ASP A 502 -12.34 0.88 6.63
CA ASP A 502 -12.90 -0.44 6.35
C ASP A 502 -12.24 -1.10 5.13
N PHE A 503 -11.32 -0.39 4.45
CA PHE A 503 -10.55 -0.90 3.32
C PHE A 503 -9.15 -1.33 3.78
N PRO A 504 -8.56 -2.35 3.14
CA PRO A 504 -7.18 -2.73 3.45
C PRO A 504 -6.21 -1.60 3.10
N GLU A 505 -5.09 -1.55 3.83
CA GLU A 505 -4.05 -0.55 3.55
C GLU A 505 -3.51 -0.73 2.12
N PRO A 506 -3.67 0.27 1.23
CA PRO A 506 -3.54 0.06 -0.20
C PRO A 506 -2.09 -0.15 -0.65
N ILE A 507 -1.10 0.50 -0.03
CA ILE A 507 0.32 0.33 -0.40
C ILE A 507 0.78 -1.09 -0.09
N GLY A 508 0.42 -1.62 1.08
CA GLY A 508 0.77 -2.94 1.53
C GLY A 508 0.15 -4.05 0.68
N VAL A 509 -1.10 -3.86 0.23
CA VAL A 509 -1.73 -4.80 -0.72
C VAL A 509 -0.97 -4.84 -2.05
N VAL A 510 -0.66 -3.67 -2.62
CA VAL A 510 0.11 -3.59 -3.88
C VAL A 510 1.51 -4.18 -3.70
N ALA A 511 2.17 -3.92 -2.58
CA ALA A 511 3.51 -4.42 -2.28
C ALA A 511 3.57 -5.95 -2.22
N ARG A 512 2.65 -6.58 -1.49
CA ARG A 512 2.58 -8.05 -1.40
C ARG A 512 2.34 -8.68 -2.77
N ARG A 513 1.46 -8.10 -3.58
CA ARG A 513 1.22 -8.56 -4.96
C ARG A 513 2.48 -8.41 -5.82
N TYR A 514 3.11 -7.25 -5.79
CA TYR A 514 4.29 -6.96 -6.60
C TYR A 514 5.45 -7.89 -6.27
N HIS A 515 5.65 -8.24 -5.00
CA HIS A 515 6.71 -9.15 -4.56
C HIS A 515 6.48 -10.62 -4.95
N ALA A 516 5.29 -11.00 -5.41
CA ALA A 516 5.04 -12.34 -5.91
C ALA A 516 5.92 -12.68 -7.13
N ASN A 517 6.22 -13.97 -7.28
CA ASN A 517 6.93 -14.49 -8.45
C ASN A 517 6.15 -14.20 -9.73
N VAL A 518 6.89 -14.06 -10.83
CA VAL A 518 6.32 -13.75 -12.14
C VAL A 518 5.93 -15.05 -12.82
N GLY A 519 4.63 -15.32 -12.87
CA GLY A 519 4.04 -16.38 -13.68
C GLY A 519 3.80 -15.97 -15.12
N LEU A 520 3.22 -16.88 -15.92
CA LEU A 520 2.93 -16.62 -17.33
C LEU A 520 1.92 -15.46 -17.50
N ALA A 521 0.86 -15.42 -16.69
CA ALA A 521 -0.14 -14.37 -16.74
C ALA A 521 0.44 -13.00 -16.39
N GLU A 522 1.23 -12.92 -15.31
CA GLU A 522 1.90 -11.68 -14.89
C GLU A 522 2.91 -11.21 -15.93
N ALA A 523 3.78 -12.09 -16.45
CA ALA A 523 4.72 -11.74 -17.53
C ALA A 523 4.00 -11.22 -18.78
N THR A 524 2.87 -11.83 -19.14
CA THR A 524 2.06 -11.45 -20.31
C THR A 524 1.55 -10.02 -20.18
N VAL A 525 0.95 -9.66 -19.04
CA VAL A 525 0.39 -8.32 -18.85
C VAL A 525 1.46 -7.26 -18.61
N GLU A 526 2.58 -7.62 -17.97
CA GLU A 526 3.72 -6.71 -17.81
C GLU A 526 4.42 -6.41 -19.13
N LEU A 527 4.42 -7.35 -20.09
CA LEU A 527 4.89 -7.13 -21.46
C LEU A 527 3.84 -6.44 -22.35
N GLY A 528 2.60 -6.25 -21.88
CA GLY A 528 1.52 -5.66 -22.67
C GLY A 528 1.02 -6.58 -23.79
N ILE A 529 1.11 -7.90 -23.60
CA ILE A 529 0.58 -8.91 -24.52
C ILE A 529 -0.86 -9.26 -24.09
N ALA A 530 -1.75 -9.49 -25.05
CA ALA A 530 -3.16 -9.78 -24.75
C ALA A 530 -3.41 -11.26 -24.39
N ASP A 531 -2.71 -12.18 -25.06
CA ASP A 531 -2.92 -13.62 -24.91
C ASP A 531 -1.69 -14.31 -24.27
N PRO A 532 -1.83 -14.92 -23.08
CA PRO A 532 -0.76 -15.68 -22.45
C PRO A 532 -0.23 -16.84 -23.32
N GLN A 533 -1.09 -17.45 -24.14
CA GLN A 533 -0.70 -18.55 -25.01
C GLN A 533 0.23 -18.08 -26.13
N GLN A 534 0.07 -16.83 -26.59
CA GLN A 534 0.99 -16.20 -27.53
C GLN A 534 2.39 -16.09 -26.92
N LEU A 535 2.51 -15.62 -25.68
CA LEU A 535 3.80 -15.52 -25.00
C LEU A 535 4.44 -16.91 -24.83
N SER A 536 3.70 -17.89 -24.34
CA SER A 536 4.18 -19.26 -24.15
C SER A 536 4.72 -19.86 -25.46
N THR A 537 3.94 -19.76 -26.55
CA THR A 537 4.35 -20.25 -27.88
C THR A 537 5.61 -19.55 -28.37
N THR A 538 5.73 -18.25 -28.14
CA THR A 538 6.90 -17.46 -28.57
C THR A 538 8.15 -17.86 -27.78
N ILE A 539 8.04 -18.10 -26.48
CA ILE A 539 9.13 -18.61 -25.64
C ILE A 539 9.60 -19.98 -26.14
N VAL A 540 8.67 -20.88 -26.47
CA VAL A 540 9.00 -22.21 -27.00
C VAL A 540 9.77 -22.10 -28.32
N ALA A 541 9.37 -21.18 -29.19
CA ALA A 541 9.93 -20.99 -30.52
C ALA A 541 11.26 -20.23 -30.56
N SER A 542 11.60 -19.41 -29.54
CA SER A 542 12.82 -18.60 -29.53
C SER A 542 13.91 -19.19 -28.62
N PRO A 543 15.03 -19.70 -29.19
CA PRO A 543 16.19 -20.09 -28.41
C PRO A 543 16.77 -18.94 -27.57
N VAL A 544 16.63 -17.70 -28.05
CA VAL A 544 17.08 -16.49 -27.33
C VAL A 544 16.27 -16.32 -26.06
N LEU A 545 14.92 -16.34 -26.13
CA LEU A 545 14.05 -16.22 -24.95
C LEU A 545 14.31 -17.33 -23.92
N LYS A 546 14.58 -18.56 -24.37
CA LYS A 546 14.97 -19.67 -23.49
C LYS A 546 16.33 -19.43 -22.82
N SER A 547 17.32 -18.95 -23.57
CA SER A 547 18.67 -18.66 -23.04
C SER A 547 18.65 -17.52 -22.01
N LEU A 548 17.67 -16.62 -22.10
CA LEU A 548 17.42 -15.56 -21.13
C LEU A 548 16.65 -16.04 -19.88
N GLY A 549 16.36 -17.34 -19.74
CA GLY A 549 15.80 -17.91 -18.52
C GLY A 549 14.27 -18.01 -18.44
N LEU A 550 13.52 -17.83 -19.54
CA LEU A 550 12.05 -17.96 -19.54
C LEU A 550 11.48 -19.34 -19.84
N GLY A 551 12.33 -20.34 -20.05
CA GLY A 551 11.88 -21.73 -20.19
C GLY A 551 10.80 -22.13 -19.18
N PRO A 552 10.96 -21.81 -17.86
CA PRO A 552 9.95 -22.12 -16.85
C PRO A 552 8.54 -21.59 -17.16
N LEU A 553 8.40 -20.37 -17.68
CA LEU A 553 7.08 -19.76 -17.96
C LEU A 553 6.27 -20.56 -18.99
N SER A 554 6.95 -21.10 -20.02
CA SER A 554 6.30 -21.93 -21.03
C SER A 554 5.84 -23.29 -20.52
N GLU A 555 6.30 -23.70 -19.34
CA GLU A 555 5.96 -24.95 -18.66
C GLU A 555 5.00 -24.73 -17.48
N GLY A 556 4.39 -23.54 -17.37
CA GLY A 556 3.48 -23.19 -16.28
C GLY A 556 4.17 -22.96 -14.93
N ARG A 557 5.49 -22.73 -14.92
CA ARG A 557 6.27 -22.38 -13.72
C ARG A 557 6.54 -20.88 -13.68
N SER A 558 6.85 -20.34 -12.50
CA SER A 558 7.18 -18.94 -12.32
C SER A 558 8.69 -18.67 -12.28
N VAL A 559 9.08 -17.41 -12.46
CA VAL A 559 10.44 -16.91 -12.23
C VAL A 559 10.45 -15.91 -11.07
N ASP A 560 11.58 -15.79 -10.38
CA ASP A 560 11.71 -14.87 -9.24
C ASP A 560 11.55 -13.39 -9.67
N ARG A 561 10.82 -12.61 -8.89
CA ARG A 561 10.59 -11.18 -9.14
C ARG A 561 11.91 -10.39 -9.22
N SER A 562 12.87 -10.68 -8.35
CA SER A 562 14.18 -10.03 -8.33
C SER A 562 15.00 -10.34 -9.57
N PHE A 563 14.85 -11.54 -10.14
CA PHE A 563 15.43 -11.89 -11.43
C PHE A 563 14.78 -11.06 -12.55
N TRP A 564 13.45 -11.09 -12.66
CA TRP A 564 12.70 -10.41 -13.73
C TRP A 564 13.02 -8.91 -13.86
N GLN A 565 13.26 -8.24 -12.73
CA GLN A 565 13.58 -6.81 -12.66
C GLN A 565 15.08 -6.51 -12.47
N SER A 566 15.93 -7.53 -12.42
CA SER A 566 17.36 -7.39 -12.12
C SER A 566 18.04 -6.42 -13.09
N ARG A 567 18.89 -5.52 -12.58
CA ARG A 567 19.70 -4.62 -13.42
C ARG A 567 21.20 -4.92 -13.38
N ARG A 568 21.56 -6.16 -13.01
CA ARG A 568 22.97 -6.60 -12.95
C ARG A 568 23.72 -6.42 -14.27
N ASP A 569 23.03 -6.58 -15.40
CA ASP A 569 23.59 -6.46 -16.75
C ASP A 569 23.17 -5.16 -17.46
N ILE A 570 22.93 -4.08 -16.69
CA ILE A 570 22.41 -2.76 -17.14
C ILE A 570 20.95 -2.82 -17.62
N VAL A 571 20.58 -3.81 -18.44
CA VAL A 571 19.24 -4.05 -18.96
C VAL A 571 18.59 -5.21 -18.20
N SER A 572 17.32 -5.06 -17.82
CA SER A 572 16.59 -6.12 -17.12
C SER A 572 16.17 -7.25 -18.05
N PRO A 573 15.96 -8.48 -17.52
CA PRO A 573 15.37 -9.56 -18.30
C PRO A 573 14.07 -9.12 -18.98
N MET A 574 13.14 -8.49 -18.23
CA MET A 574 11.89 -7.93 -18.80
C MET A 574 12.14 -7.06 -20.04
N GLN A 575 13.11 -6.13 -19.98
CA GLN A 575 13.47 -5.27 -21.10
C GLN A 575 14.05 -6.06 -22.29
N LEU A 576 14.88 -7.07 -22.03
CA LEU A 576 15.42 -7.94 -23.09
C LEU A 576 14.31 -8.73 -23.79
N PHE A 577 13.29 -9.17 -23.05
CA PHE A 577 12.12 -9.82 -23.61
C PHE A 577 11.29 -8.89 -24.47
N ALA A 578 11.01 -7.69 -23.97
CA ALA A 578 10.30 -6.67 -24.75
C ALA A 578 11.03 -6.35 -26.06
N ARG A 579 12.37 -6.29 -26.05
CA ARG A 579 13.18 -6.09 -27.26
C ARG A 579 13.04 -7.23 -28.25
N GLU A 580 13.18 -8.47 -27.80
CA GLU A 580 13.10 -9.66 -28.65
C GLU A 580 11.71 -9.81 -29.30
N LEU A 581 10.68 -9.36 -28.59
CA LEU A 581 9.29 -9.35 -29.05
C LEU A 581 8.93 -8.10 -29.87
N ASP A 582 9.87 -7.17 -30.10
CA ASP A 582 9.66 -5.89 -30.78
C ASP A 582 8.56 -5.01 -30.13
N LEU A 583 8.45 -5.09 -28.81
CA LEU A 583 7.51 -4.30 -28.01
C LEU A 583 8.07 -2.94 -27.61
N GLY A 584 9.40 -2.80 -27.64
CA GLY A 584 10.12 -1.57 -27.37
C GLY A 584 11.63 -1.79 -27.29
N THR A 585 12.38 -0.72 -27.39
CA THR A 585 13.83 -0.75 -27.23
C THR A 585 14.19 -0.36 -25.78
N PRO A 586 15.03 -1.13 -25.08
CA PRO A 586 15.41 -0.84 -23.69
C PRO A 586 15.98 0.55 -23.49
N VAL A 587 15.56 1.22 -22.42
CA VAL A 587 16.09 2.51 -21.97
C VAL A 587 16.39 2.45 -20.48
N ASN A 588 17.57 2.94 -20.12
CA ASN A 588 18.00 3.08 -18.74
C ASN A 588 18.37 4.54 -18.52
N VAL A 589 17.63 5.21 -17.64
CA VAL A 589 17.94 6.58 -17.23
C VAL A 589 19.13 6.53 -16.27
N LEU A 590 20.10 7.42 -16.49
CA LEU A 590 21.24 7.57 -15.61
C LEU A 590 20.82 8.34 -14.35
N PRO A 591 21.37 8.00 -13.17
CA PRO A 591 21.14 8.79 -11.97
C PRO A 591 21.58 10.24 -12.20
N PRO A 592 21.00 11.21 -11.46
CA PRO A 592 21.49 12.59 -11.48
C PRO A 592 22.98 12.63 -11.11
N GLU A 593 23.72 13.57 -11.73
CA GLU A 593 25.17 13.77 -11.52
C GLU A 593 25.53 14.22 -10.10
#